data_AF-A0A7X7GGV1-F1
#
_entry.id   AF-A0A7X7GGV1-F1
#
_cell.length_a   1.000
_cell.length_b   1.000
_cell.length_c   1.000
_cell.angle_alpha   90.00
_cell.angle_beta   90.00
_cell.angle_gamma   90.00
#
_symmetry.space_group_name_H-M   'P 1'
#
loop_
_entity.id
_entity.type
_entity.pdbx_description
1 polymer ?
#
loop_
_entity_poly.entity_id
_entity_poly.type
_entity_poly.pdbx_seq_one_letter_code
_entity_poly.pdbx_strand_id
1 'polypeptide(L)' 'MDFTFTEEQETVAKVARQLFEHRATPEHLTDLEAGEVRYDAGLWAELASADLLG' A
#
# COMPACT_ATOMS: atom_id res chain seq x y z
N MET A 1 -3.65 14.93 26.24
CA MET A 1 -4.09 14.85 24.84
C MET A 1 -3.57 13.53 24.31
N ASP A 2 -4.46 12.70 23.79
CA ASP A 2 -4.09 11.38 23.26
C ASP A 2 -3.80 11.52 21.76
N PHE A 3 -2.64 11.00 21.35
CA PHE A 3 -2.13 11.00 19.98
C PHE A 3 -1.93 9.59 19.44
N THR A 4 -2.43 8.58 20.16
CA THR A 4 -2.40 7.20 19.71
C THR A 4 -3.39 7.01 18.55
N PHE A 5 -3.08 6.04 17.70
CA PHE A 5 -4.02 5.61 16.69
C PHE A 5 -5.20 4.90 17.36
N THR A 6 -6.37 5.06 16.76
CA THR A 6 -7.53 4.22 17.08
C THR A 6 -7.27 2.77 16.62
N GLU A 7 -7.97 1.82 17.22
CA GLU A 7 -7.88 0.40 16.85
C GLU A 7 -8.19 0.15 15.36
N GLU A 8 -9.15 0.89 14.81
CA GLU A 8 -9.49 0.86 13.38
C GLU A 8 -8.31 1.34 12.51
N GLN A 9 -7.69 2.47 12.87
CA GLN A 9 -6.51 2.98 12.16
C GLN A 9 -5.33 2.00 12.23
N GLU A 10 -5.11 1.35 13.38
CA GLU A 10 -4.08 0.31 13.48
C GLU A 10 -4.39 -0.91 12.61
N THR A 11 -5.66 -1.27 12.47
CA THR A 11 -6.09 -2.40 11.63
C THR A 11 -5.83 -2.09 10.16
N VAL A 12 -6.24 -0.90 9.69
CA VAL A 12 -5.97 -0.41 8.34
C VAL A 12 -4.46 -0.39 8.06
N ALA A 13 -3.66 0.13 9.00
CA ALA A 13 -2.20 0.18 8.86
C ALA A 13 -1.57 -1.23 8.74
N LYS A 14 -2.08 -2.23 9.49
CA LYS A 14 -1.60 -3.62 9.40
C LYS A 14 -1.89 -4.23 8.04
N VAL A 15 -3.09 -4.05 7.50
CA VAL A 15 -3.47 -4.58 6.18
C VAL A 15 -2.66 -3.91 5.08
N ALA A 16 -2.55 -2.59 5.10
CA ALA A 16 -1.74 -1.84 4.15
C ALA A 16 -0.27 -2.29 4.18
N ARG A 17 0.32 -2.45 5.37
CA ARG A 17 1.70 -2.94 5.53
C ARG A 17 1.90 -4.31 4.89
N GLN A 18 1.00 -5.26 5.15
CA GLN A 18 1.08 -6.58 4.54
C GLN A 18 1.03 -6.50 3.02
N LEU A 19 0.15 -5.66 2.46
CA LEU A 19 0.06 -5.50 1.01
C LEU A 19 1.38 -4.97 0.42
N PHE A 20 1.93 -3.90 1.00
CA PHE A 20 3.18 -3.31 0.52
C PHE A 20 4.38 -4.23 0.71
N GLU A 21 4.46 -5.01 1.80
CA GLU A 21 5.52 -6.00 2.00
C GLU A 21 5.58 -7.04 0.87
N HIS A 22 4.44 -7.40 0.27
CA HIS A 22 4.37 -8.38 -0.81
C HIS A 22 4.52 -7.77 -2.21
N ARG A 23 4.11 -6.51 -2.40
CA ARG A 23 4.04 -5.87 -3.73
C ARG A 23 5.12 -4.83 -4.00
N ALA A 24 5.61 -4.13 -2.98
CA ALA A 24 6.63 -3.10 -3.12
C ALA A 24 8.05 -3.68 -2.92
N THR A 25 8.37 -4.78 -3.63
CA THR A 25 9.72 -5.36 -3.57
C THR A 25 10.73 -4.45 -4.29
N PRO A 26 12.02 -4.48 -3.91
CA PRO A 26 13.05 -3.65 -4.55
C PRO A 26 13.12 -3.84 -6.08
N GLU A 27 12.97 -5.07 -6.55
CA GLU A 27 12.98 -5.40 -7.98
C GLU A 27 11.79 -4.76 -8.69
N HIS A 28 10.59 -4.91 -8.13
CA HIS A 28 9.37 -4.34 -8.69
C HIS A 28 9.40 -2.80 -8.73
N LEU A 29 9.91 -2.18 -7.67
CA LEU A 29 10.07 -0.72 -7.62
C LEU A 29 11.10 -0.23 -8.65
N THR A 30 12.20 -0.97 -8.85
CA THR A 30 13.20 -0.63 -9.86
C THR A 30 12.59 -0.65 -11.26
N ASP A 31 11.81 -1.68 -11.59
CA ASP A 31 11.12 -1.80 -12.87
C ASP A 31 10.07 -0.69 -13.07
N LEU A 32 9.31 -0.38 -12.03
CA LEU A 32 8.29 0.68 -12.06
C LEU A 32 8.92 2.07 -12.27
N GLU A 33 10.04 2.34 -11.60
CA GLU A 33 10.75 3.63 -11.67
C GLU A 33 11.49 3.84 -13.00
N ALA A 34 11.83 2.75 -13.70
CA ALA A 34 12.41 2.78 -15.03
C ALA A 34 11.39 3.14 -16.13
N GLY A 35 10.09 2.97 -15.85
CA GLY A 35 9.01 3.38 -16.74
C GLY A 35 8.80 4.89 -16.81
N GLU A 36 8.03 5.34 -17.81
CA GLU A 36 7.64 6.77 -17.93
C GLU A 36 6.68 7.19 -16.82
N VAL A 37 5.85 6.26 -16.33
CA VAL A 37 4.81 6.53 -15.34
C VAL A 37 5.08 5.68 -14.10
N ARG A 38 5.41 6.35 -12.99
CA ARG A 38 5.60 5.74 -11.66
C ARG A 38 4.27 5.42 -10.98
N TYR A 39 3.40 4.71 -11.68
CA TYR A 39 2.08 4.31 -11.22
C TYR A 39 1.90 2.81 -11.43
N ASP A 40 1.71 2.09 -10.33
CA ASP A 40 1.40 0.67 -10.36
C ASP A 40 -0.11 0.45 -10.32
N ALA A 41 -0.68 0.18 -11.49
CA ALA A 41 -2.11 -0.13 -11.62
C ALA A 41 -2.52 -1.41 -10.90
N GLY A 42 -1.62 -2.39 -10.75
CA GLY A 42 -1.88 -3.65 -10.06
C GLY A 42 -2.01 -3.42 -8.55
N LEU A 43 -1.02 -2.73 -7.97
CA LEU A 43 -1.06 -2.32 -6.57
C LEU A 43 -2.29 -1.47 -6.26
N TRP A 44 -2.67 -0.55 -7.16
CA TRP A 44 -3.86 0.28 -6.98
C TRP A 44 -5.16 -0.54 -6.96
N ALA A 45 -5.28 -1.54 -7.84
CA ALA A 45 -6.41 -2.45 -7.85
C ALA A 45 -6.47 -3.30 -6.57
N GLU A 46 -5.33 -3.74 -6.04
CA GLU A 46 -5.28 -4.49 -4.80
C GLU A 46 -5.66 -3.68 -3.57
N LEU A 47 -5.20 -2.42 -3.49
CA LEU A 47 -5.65 -1.48 -2.46
C LEU A 47 -7.16 -1.31 -2.49
N ALA A 48 -7.76 -1.20 -3.68
CA ALA A 48 -9.20 -1.13 -3.85
C ALA A 48 -9.91 -2.39 -3.36
N SER A 49 -9.37 -3.57 -3.70
CA SER A 49 -9.92 -4.86 -3.27
C SER A 49 -9.85 -5.09 -1.76
N ALA A 50 -8.89 -4.44 -1.10
CA ALA A 50 -8.68 -4.49 0.34
C ALA A 50 -9.43 -3.39 1.11
N ASP A 51 -10.30 -2.62 0.43
CA ASP A 51 -11.08 -1.51 1.01
C ASP A 51 -10.20 -0.40 1.62
N LEU A 52 -9.01 -0.19 1.06
CA LEU A 52 -8.03 0.80 1.56
C LEU A 52 -8.10 2.15 0.83
N LEU A 53 -9.06 2.33 -0.10
CA LEU A 53 -9.19 3.53 -0.94
C LEU A 53 -10.39 4.42 -0.60
N GLY A 54 -11.28 4.03 0.32
CA GLY A 54 -12.44 4.85 0.67
C GLY A 54 -13.44 4.17 1.60
#